data_AF-A0A8J3CJL6-F1
#
_entry.id   AF-A0A8J3CJL6-F1
#
_cell.length_a   1.000
_cell.length_b   1.000
_cell.length_c   1.000
_cell.angle_alpha   90.00
_cell.angle_beta   90.00
_cell.angle_gamma   90.00
#
_symmetry.space_group_name_H-M   'P 1'
#
loop_
_entity.id
_entity.type
_entity.pdbx_description
1 polymer ?
#
loop_
_entity_poly.entity_id
_entity_poly.type
_entity_poly.pdbx_seq_one_letter_code
_entity_poly.pdbx_strand_id
1 'polypeptide(L)'
;MVAGLPRSHTHIRHGYTLNDLYDIAVRAVGSAHWIRGKNLEERVETAWTEVAIALCEAKAPPTRGELFLVALRAADQDHIDTMRHHGVDKRDAHQGPGSGEHFQRYWHRLDGSPFEDKVVDTVALGQIWPTLSRRQREMLLALATYGGYREASAAVGVSYKHFTDWVSLARRSFLQLWHEGETPTRMWGRDIRRGRENTGRNPTLLVRVRRRARAARRAAGRQGQTP
;
A
#
# COMPACT_ATOMS: atom_id res chain seq x y z
N MET A 1 -17.80 14.48 -27.69
CA MET A 1 -17.61 13.27 -28.53
C MET A 1 -16.49 12.47 -27.90
N VAL A 2 -16.68 11.16 -27.67
CA VAL A 2 -15.63 10.26 -27.18
C VAL A 2 -14.73 9.88 -28.35
N ALA A 3 -13.42 10.09 -28.24
CA ALA A 3 -12.47 9.93 -29.34
C ALA A 3 -11.77 8.56 -29.23
N GLY A 4 -11.74 7.78 -30.33
CA GLY A 4 -10.93 6.57 -30.41
C GLY A 4 -11.68 5.23 -30.56
N LEU A 5 -12.99 5.18 -30.28
CA LEU A 5 -13.75 3.96 -30.54
C LEU A 5 -14.03 3.74 -32.04
N PRO A 6 -13.90 2.50 -32.55
CA PRO A 6 -14.08 2.22 -33.97
C PRO A 6 -15.55 2.40 -34.37
N ARG A 7 -15.75 3.13 -35.47
CA ARG A 7 -17.06 3.43 -36.05
C ARG A 7 -17.11 2.95 -37.48
N SER A 8 -18.14 2.19 -37.80
CA SER A 8 -18.36 1.66 -39.14
C SER A 8 -19.82 1.30 -39.33
N HIS A 9 -20.32 1.53 -40.54
CA HIS A 9 -21.62 1.07 -41.00
C HIS A 9 -21.59 -0.37 -41.53
N THR A 10 -20.42 -1.01 -41.57
CA THR A 10 -20.29 -2.41 -41.96
C THR A 10 -21.01 -3.30 -40.94
N HIS A 11 -21.88 -4.17 -41.44
CA HIS A 11 -22.53 -5.16 -40.60
C HIS A 11 -21.50 -6.14 -40.02
N ILE A 12 -21.61 -6.33 -38.72
CA ILE A 12 -20.94 -7.34 -37.93
C ILE A 12 -21.97 -8.44 -37.59
N ARG A 13 -21.76 -9.14 -36.48
CA ARG A 13 -22.61 -10.27 -36.07
C ARG A 13 -24.06 -9.84 -35.82
N HIS A 14 -24.99 -10.73 -36.15
CA HIS A 14 -26.44 -10.58 -35.90
C HIS A 14 -27.06 -9.32 -36.54
N GLY A 15 -26.45 -8.78 -37.60
CA GLY A 15 -26.96 -7.62 -38.34
C GLY A 15 -26.66 -6.26 -37.68
N TYR A 16 -25.97 -6.24 -36.54
CA TYR A 16 -25.52 -5.00 -35.91
C TYR A 16 -24.35 -4.37 -36.67
N THR A 17 -24.11 -3.08 -36.48
CA THR A 17 -22.91 -2.37 -36.95
C THR A 17 -22.09 -1.86 -35.76
N LEU A 18 -20.84 -1.46 -35.97
CA LEU A 18 -20.04 -0.83 -34.90
C LEU A 18 -20.65 0.48 -34.42
N ASN A 19 -21.33 1.21 -35.32
CA ASN A 19 -22.10 2.40 -34.95
C ASN A 19 -23.27 2.08 -34.02
N ASP A 20 -23.97 0.96 -34.24
CA ASP A 20 -25.05 0.55 -33.35
C ASP A 20 -24.56 0.30 -31.92
N LEU A 21 -23.40 -0.36 -31.78
CA LEU A 21 -22.82 -0.65 -30.47
C LEU A 21 -22.37 0.65 -29.78
N TYR A 22 -21.75 1.57 -30.53
CA TYR A 22 -21.37 2.88 -30.03
C TYR A 22 -22.59 3.67 -29.53
N ASP A 23 -23.67 3.72 -30.31
CA ASP A 23 -24.90 4.43 -29.93
C ASP A 23 -25.56 3.82 -28.69
N ILE A 24 -25.56 2.49 -28.58
CA ILE A 24 -26.07 1.79 -27.39
C ILE A 24 -25.24 2.17 -26.16
N ALA A 25 -23.91 2.11 -26.25
CA ALA A 25 -23.01 2.43 -25.16
C ALA A 25 -23.16 3.89 -24.69
N VAL A 26 -23.15 4.85 -25.63
CA VAL A 26 -23.30 6.28 -25.31
C VAL A 26 -24.66 6.56 -24.64
N ARG A 27 -25.75 5.97 -25.15
CA ARG A 27 -27.09 6.17 -24.57
C ARG A 27 -27.19 5.54 -23.17
N ALA A 28 -26.65 4.35 -22.98
CA ALA A 28 -26.68 3.67 -21.68
C ALA A 28 -25.90 4.47 -20.64
N VAL A 29 -24.66 4.87 -20.96
CA VAL A 29 -23.82 5.69 -20.06
C VAL A 29 -24.47 7.06 -19.79
N GLY A 30 -25.08 7.68 -20.81
CA GLY A 30 -25.79 8.94 -20.69
C GLY A 30 -27.00 8.87 -19.76
N SER A 31 -27.69 7.72 -19.69
CA SER A 31 -28.83 7.49 -18.78
C SER A 31 -28.41 7.28 -17.31
N ALA A 32 -27.16 6.88 -17.06
CA ALA A 32 -26.63 6.64 -15.72
C ALA A 32 -26.13 7.95 -15.08
N HIS A 33 -27.06 8.79 -14.63
CA HIS A 33 -26.79 10.12 -14.07
C HIS A 33 -26.13 10.13 -12.68
N TRP A 34 -26.15 9.00 -11.96
CA TRP A 34 -25.54 8.86 -10.62
C TRP A 34 -24.01 8.71 -10.66
N ILE A 35 -23.43 8.45 -11.82
CA ILE A 35 -21.98 8.21 -12.02
C ILE A 35 -21.30 9.51 -12.52
N ARG A 36 -21.56 10.64 -11.85
CA ARG A 36 -20.93 11.93 -12.17
C ARG A 36 -19.65 12.06 -11.35
N GLY A 37 -18.53 11.60 -11.91
CA GLY A 37 -17.22 11.67 -11.24
C GLY A 37 -16.07 11.01 -12.01
N LYS A 38 -16.36 10.11 -12.96
CA LYS A 38 -15.36 9.46 -13.82
C LYS A 38 -15.34 10.08 -15.21
N ASN A 39 -14.24 9.88 -15.94
CA ASN A 39 -14.12 10.27 -17.34
C ASN A 39 -15.23 9.59 -18.16
N LEU A 40 -16.02 10.39 -18.90
CA LEU A 40 -17.11 9.90 -19.74
C LEU A 40 -16.60 8.94 -20.82
N GLU A 41 -15.39 9.19 -21.33
CA GLU A 41 -14.74 8.39 -22.36
C GLU A 41 -14.51 6.94 -21.91
N GLU A 42 -13.86 6.74 -20.77
CA GLU A 42 -13.59 5.41 -20.20
C GLU A 42 -14.88 4.60 -19.93
N ARG A 43 -15.94 5.29 -19.48
CA ARG A 43 -17.24 4.66 -19.24
C ARG A 43 -17.88 4.17 -20.53
N VAL A 44 -17.82 4.99 -21.59
CA VAL A 44 -18.33 4.63 -22.90
C VAL A 44 -17.50 3.50 -23.52
N GLU A 45 -16.18 3.52 -23.36
CA GLU A 45 -15.30 2.45 -23.81
C GLU A 45 -15.57 1.11 -23.11
N THR A 46 -15.72 1.15 -21.78
CA THR A 46 -16.06 -0.04 -20.99
C THR A 46 -17.42 -0.62 -21.42
N ALA A 47 -18.44 0.23 -21.51
CA ALA A 47 -19.78 -0.19 -21.94
C ALA A 47 -19.80 -0.72 -23.38
N TRP A 48 -19.06 -0.09 -24.30
CA TRP A 48 -18.92 -0.54 -25.68
C TRP A 48 -18.25 -1.91 -25.78
N THR A 49 -17.17 -2.11 -25.01
CA THR A 49 -16.42 -3.38 -24.99
C THR A 49 -17.30 -4.53 -24.51
N GLU A 50 -18.03 -4.35 -23.41
CA GLU A 50 -18.93 -5.38 -22.87
C GLU A 50 -20.10 -5.68 -23.81
N VAL A 51 -20.63 -4.68 -24.50
CA VAL A 51 -21.63 -4.88 -25.56
C VAL A 51 -21.07 -5.69 -26.73
N ALA A 52 -19.85 -5.41 -27.16
CA ALA A 52 -19.19 -6.15 -28.24
C ALA A 52 -18.94 -7.62 -27.84
N ILE A 53 -18.49 -7.86 -26.61
CA ILE A 53 -18.32 -9.21 -26.05
C ILE A 53 -19.67 -9.94 -26.02
N ALA A 54 -20.69 -9.33 -25.43
CA ALA A 54 -22.02 -9.93 -25.32
C ALA A 54 -22.62 -10.26 -26.70
N LEU A 55 -22.44 -9.39 -27.70
CA LEU A 55 -22.86 -9.65 -29.07
C LEU A 55 -22.13 -10.86 -29.67
N CYS A 56 -20.82 -10.97 -29.45
CA CYS A 56 -19.98 -12.06 -29.94
C CYS A 56 -20.29 -13.40 -29.24
N GLU A 57 -20.70 -13.37 -27.97
CA GLU A 57 -21.05 -14.58 -27.22
C GLU A 57 -22.49 -15.04 -27.45
N ALA A 58 -23.37 -14.13 -27.88
CA ALA A 58 -24.77 -14.44 -28.12
C ALA A 58 -24.96 -15.50 -29.22
N LYS A 59 -25.61 -16.61 -28.85
CA LYS A 59 -25.94 -17.72 -29.79
C LYS A 59 -27.11 -17.38 -30.71
N ALA A 60 -28.06 -16.58 -30.23
CA ALA A 60 -29.18 -16.04 -31.00
C ALA A 60 -29.04 -14.51 -31.13
N PRO A 61 -29.70 -13.85 -32.09
CA PRO A 61 -29.64 -12.40 -32.25
C PRO A 61 -30.16 -11.69 -30.98
N PRO A 62 -29.31 -10.96 -30.24
CA PRO A 62 -29.77 -10.21 -29.08
C PRO A 62 -30.57 -8.99 -29.52
N THR A 63 -31.53 -8.58 -28.70
CA THR A 63 -32.27 -7.34 -28.90
C THR A 63 -31.43 -6.13 -28.49
N ARG A 64 -31.76 -4.95 -29.03
CA ARG A 64 -31.11 -3.69 -28.62
C ARG A 64 -31.28 -3.41 -27.12
N GLY A 65 -32.42 -3.79 -26.56
CA GLY A 65 -32.72 -3.62 -25.14
C GLY A 65 -31.81 -4.47 -24.25
N GLU A 66 -31.55 -5.71 -24.65
CA GLU A 66 -30.61 -6.60 -23.92
C GLU A 66 -29.19 -6.05 -23.94
N LEU A 67 -28.70 -5.62 -25.11
CA LEU A 67 -27.37 -4.99 -25.23
C LEU A 67 -27.29 -3.68 -24.44
N PHE A 68 -28.36 -2.89 -24.41
CA PHE A 68 -28.43 -1.68 -23.58
C PHE A 68 -28.31 -2.00 -22.09
N LEU A 69 -28.98 -3.05 -21.60
CA LEU A 69 -28.87 -3.49 -20.21
C LEU A 69 -27.46 -3.99 -19.87
N VAL A 70 -26.79 -4.67 -20.81
CA VAL A 70 -25.38 -5.06 -20.65
C VAL A 70 -24.50 -3.82 -20.49
N ALA A 71 -24.64 -2.83 -21.39
CA ALA A 71 -23.90 -1.58 -21.33
C ALA A 71 -24.09 -0.84 -20.00
N LEU A 72 -25.34 -0.77 -19.51
CA LEU A 72 -25.66 -0.11 -18.25
C LEU A 72 -25.02 -0.82 -17.05
N ARG A 73 -25.14 -2.15 -16.97
CA ARG A 73 -24.53 -2.94 -15.90
C ARG A 73 -23.01 -2.83 -15.88
N ALA A 74 -22.38 -2.82 -17.06
CA ALA A 74 -20.94 -2.62 -17.18
C ALA A 74 -20.49 -1.28 -16.60
N ALA A 75 -21.21 -0.20 -16.93
CA ALA A 75 -20.93 1.13 -16.40
C ALA A 75 -21.14 1.22 -14.87
N ASP A 76 -22.19 0.57 -14.34
CA ASP A 76 -22.45 0.50 -12.90
C ASP A 76 -21.37 -0.28 -12.16
N GLN A 77 -20.97 -1.44 -12.69
CA GLN A 77 -19.95 -2.29 -12.07
C GLN A 77 -18.59 -1.59 -12.05
N ASP A 78 -18.20 -0.97 -13.16
CA ASP A 78 -16.97 -0.16 -13.23
C ASP A 78 -16.97 0.98 -12.20
N HIS A 79 -18.11 1.64 -11.99
CA HIS A 79 -18.25 2.66 -10.95
C HIS A 79 -18.11 2.09 -9.54
N ILE A 80 -18.79 0.98 -9.23
CA ILE A 80 -18.71 0.30 -7.94
C ILE A 80 -17.26 -0.14 -7.66
N ASP A 81 -16.60 -0.70 -8.65
CA ASP A 81 -15.21 -1.13 -8.52
C ASP A 81 -14.29 0.07 -8.34
N THR A 82 -14.48 1.16 -9.08
CA THR A 82 -13.73 2.40 -8.87
C THR A 82 -13.89 2.90 -7.42
N MET A 83 -15.13 2.99 -6.92
CA MET A 83 -15.41 3.37 -5.53
C MET A 83 -14.73 2.44 -4.52
N ARG A 84 -14.77 1.12 -4.76
CA ARG A 84 -14.11 0.13 -3.92
C ARG A 84 -12.60 0.29 -3.91
N HIS A 85 -11.97 0.50 -5.06
CA HIS A 85 -10.52 0.72 -5.18
C HIS A 85 -10.08 1.99 -4.48
N HIS A 86 -10.90 3.05 -4.53
CA HIS A 86 -10.67 4.28 -3.80
C HIS A 86 -11.14 4.23 -2.34
N GLY A 87 -11.62 3.07 -1.87
CA GLY A 87 -12.00 2.88 -0.48
C GLY A 87 -13.16 3.74 -0.03
N VAL A 88 -14.15 3.99 -0.89
CA VAL A 88 -15.37 4.68 -0.48
C VAL A 88 -16.21 3.74 0.39
N ASP A 89 -16.76 4.24 1.50
CA ASP A 89 -17.66 3.47 2.36
C ASP A 89 -18.95 3.14 1.60
N LYS A 90 -19.33 1.86 1.62
CA LYS A 90 -20.58 1.36 1.02
C LYS A 90 -21.83 1.87 1.74
N ARG A 91 -21.71 2.18 3.03
CA ARG A 91 -22.83 2.65 3.87
C ARG A 91 -23.02 4.16 3.79
N ASP A 92 -21.95 4.89 3.50
CA ASP A 92 -21.96 6.35 3.42
C ASP A 92 -20.98 6.87 2.36
N ALA A 93 -21.43 6.82 1.10
CA ALA A 93 -20.62 7.25 -0.03
C ALA A 93 -20.31 8.76 -0.02
N HIS A 94 -21.04 9.56 0.76
CA HIS A 94 -20.83 11.01 0.84
C HIS A 94 -19.54 11.39 1.57
N GLN A 95 -18.98 10.48 2.37
CA GLN A 95 -17.68 10.69 2.99
C GLN A 95 -16.51 10.64 1.99
N GLY A 96 -16.79 10.21 0.75
CA GLY A 96 -15.86 10.28 -0.36
C GLY A 96 -14.74 9.24 -0.30
N PRO A 97 -13.72 9.39 -1.18
CA PRO A 97 -12.58 8.49 -1.26
C PRO A 97 -11.83 8.32 0.06
N GLY A 98 -11.48 7.09 0.37
CA GLY A 98 -10.75 6.70 1.56
C GLY A 98 -11.60 6.61 2.83
N SER A 99 -12.91 6.80 2.79
CA SER A 99 -13.79 6.70 3.97
C SER A 99 -13.96 5.28 4.55
N GLY A 100 -13.76 4.25 3.73
CA GLY A 100 -13.97 2.85 4.09
C GLY A 100 -13.00 2.34 5.14
N GLU A 101 -13.52 1.69 6.18
CA GLU A 101 -12.74 1.19 7.34
C GLU A 101 -11.55 0.32 6.93
N HIS A 102 -11.76 -0.64 6.03
CA HIS A 102 -10.70 -1.55 5.58
C HIS A 102 -9.65 -0.85 4.73
N PHE A 103 -10.05 0.15 3.93
CA PHE A 103 -9.13 0.97 3.16
C PHE A 103 -8.26 1.81 4.08
N GLN A 104 -8.87 2.44 5.09
CA GLN A 104 -8.16 3.17 6.14
C GLN A 104 -7.20 2.25 6.91
N ARG A 105 -7.64 1.04 7.28
CA ARG A 105 -6.79 0.04 7.95
C ARG A 105 -5.60 -0.41 7.10
N TYR A 106 -5.75 -0.48 5.78
CA TYR A 106 -4.65 -0.86 4.91
C TYR A 106 -3.66 0.30 4.73
N TRP A 107 -4.14 1.48 4.33
CA TRP A 107 -3.28 2.61 3.96
C TRP A 107 -2.78 3.45 5.14
N HIS A 108 -3.55 3.51 6.22
CA HIS A 108 -3.23 4.31 7.41
C HIS A 108 -2.87 3.44 8.62
N ARG A 109 -2.43 2.20 8.37
CA ARG A 109 -1.72 1.42 9.39
C ARG A 109 -0.55 2.26 9.90
N LEU A 110 -0.67 2.68 11.16
CA LEU A 110 0.36 3.42 11.88
C LEU A 110 1.58 2.49 11.99
N ASP A 111 2.66 2.89 11.34
CA ASP A 111 4.03 2.47 11.62
C ASP A 111 4.30 0.95 11.47
N GLY A 112 4.50 0.46 10.24
CA GLY A 112 5.07 -0.88 9.95
C GLY A 112 4.19 -2.06 10.40
N SER A 113 3.83 -2.96 9.49
CA SER A 113 3.17 -4.19 9.92
C SER A 113 4.18 -5.00 10.77
N PRO A 114 3.94 -5.26 12.06
CA PRO A 114 4.88 -6.04 12.88
C PRO A 114 5.03 -7.48 12.35
N PHE A 115 4.11 -7.93 11.49
CA PHE A 115 4.19 -9.20 10.80
C PHE A 115 5.08 -9.14 9.56
N GLU A 116 5.02 -8.05 8.79
CA GLU A 116 5.91 -7.89 7.62
C GLU A 116 7.34 -7.71 8.09
N ASP A 117 7.59 -6.83 9.06
CA ASP A 117 8.91 -6.64 9.64
C ASP A 117 9.46 -7.96 10.21
N LYS A 118 8.62 -8.72 10.94
CA LYS A 118 9.03 -10.03 11.47
C LYS A 118 9.29 -11.07 10.38
N VAL A 119 8.48 -11.11 9.32
CA VAL A 119 8.68 -12.04 8.20
C VAL A 119 9.94 -11.66 7.43
N VAL A 120 10.13 -10.38 7.12
CA VAL A 120 11.32 -9.83 6.48
C VAL A 120 12.56 -10.15 7.32
N ASP A 121 12.53 -9.85 8.62
CA ASP A 121 13.62 -10.17 9.55
C ASP A 121 13.92 -11.68 9.59
N THR A 122 12.89 -12.52 9.63
CA THR A 122 13.06 -13.99 9.69
C THR A 122 13.69 -14.52 8.41
N VAL A 123 13.19 -14.07 7.25
CA VAL A 123 13.69 -14.50 5.94
C VAL A 123 15.11 -13.99 5.73
N ALA A 124 15.36 -12.70 5.96
CA ALA A 124 16.67 -12.10 5.80
C ALA A 124 17.69 -12.69 6.77
N LEU A 125 17.32 -12.96 8.03
CA LEU A 125 18.18 -13.68 8.96
C LEU A 125 18.51 -15.08 8.44
N GLY A 126 17.53 -15.82 7.91
CA GLY A 126 17.75 -17.14 7.32
C GLY A 126 18.71 -17.14 6.12
N GLN A 127 18.70 -16.07 5.32
CA GLN A 127 19.58 -15.89 4.15
C GLN A 127 20.98 -15.41 4.54
N ILE A 128 21.09 -14.47 5.48
CA ILE A 128 22.35 -13.83 5.86
C ILE A 128 23.14 -14.67 6.87
N TRP A 129 22.46 -15.39 7.77
CA TRP A 129 23.14 -16.14 8.83
C TRP A 129 24.16 -17.17 8.32
N PRO A 130 23.87 -17.97 7.27
CA PRO A 130 24.82 -18.92 6.70
C PRO A 130 26.06 -18.28 6.08
N THR A 131 25.97 -17.04 5.57
CA THR A 131 27.06 -16.35 4.86
C THR A 131 28.04 -15.66 5.81
N LEU A 132 27.64 -15.38 7.05
CA LEU A 132 28.55 -14.89 8.08
C LEU A 132 29.63 -15.92 8.43
N SER A 133 30.83 -15.44 8.78
CA SER A 133 31.89 -16.33 9.25
C SER A 133 31.51 -17.00 10.56
N ARG A 134 32.09 -18.19 10.83
CA ARG A 134 31.85 -18.93 12.08
C ARG A 134 32.08 -18.06 13.32
N ARG A 135 33.13 -17.23 13.30
CA ARG A 135 33.48 -16.35 14.43
C ARG A 135 32.47 -15.22 14.63
N GLN A 136 31.95 -14.66 13.55
CA GLN A 136 30.91 -13.62 13.61
C GLN A 136 29.59 -14.18 14.18
N ARG A 137 29.17 -15.36 13.70
CA ARG A 137 27.99 -16.07 14.24
C ARG A 137 28.14 -16.35 15.74
N GLU A 138 29.30 -16.85 16.15
CA GLU A 138 29.61 -17.16 17.55
C GLU A 138 29.48 -15.93 18.46
N MET A 139 30.03 -14.77 18.06
CA MET A 139 29.92 -13.54 18.86
C MET A 139 28.48 -13.03 18.94
N LEU A 140 27.73 -13.05 17.83
CA LEU A 140 26.34 -12.61 17.80
C LEU A 140 25.45 -13.52 18.64
N LEU A 141 25.65 -14.84 18.56
CA LEU A 141 24.95 -15.82 19.37
C LEU A 141 25.25 -15.62 20.85
N ALA A 142 26.52 -15.44 21.23
CA ALA A 142 26.90 -15.17 22.60
C ALA A 142 26.24 -13.89 23.14
N LEU A 143 26.23 -12.81 22.35
CA LEU A 143 25.57 -11.56 22.75
C LEU A 143 24.04 -11.73 22.87
N ALA A 144 23.42 -12.57 22.04
CA ALA A 144 21.99 -12.87 22.12
C ALA A 144 21.66 -13.71 23.37
N THR A 145 22.49 -14.70 23.70
CA THR A 145 22.29 -15.61 24.84
C THR A 145 22.50 -14.91 26.19
N TYR A 146 23.60 -14.16 26.34
CA TYR A 146 23.99 -13.60 27.63
C TYR A 146 23.49 -12.17 27.86
N GLY A 147 22.93 -11.51 26.84
CA GLY A 147 22.29 -10.19 26.94
C GLY A 147 23.24 -9.00 27.19
N GLY A 148 24.49 -9.24 27.57
CA GLY A 148 25.49 -8.23 27.88
C GLY A 148 26.87 -8.55 27.30
N TYR A 149 27.61 -7.49 26.93
CA TYR A 149 28.92 -7.61 26.29
C TYR A 149 30.00 -8.21 27.21
N ARG A 150 29.96 -7.91 28.52
CA ARG A 150 30.95 -8.44 29.47
C ARG A 150 30.74 -9.93 29.71
N GLU A 151 29.49 -10.29 29.96
CA GLU A 151 29.01 -11.64 30.21
C GLU A 151 29.26 -12.54 28.98
N ALA A 152 28.93 -12.04 27.78
CA ALA A 152 29.20 -12.74 26.53
C ALA A 152 30.70 -12.89 26.25
N SER A 153 31.51 -11.84 26.50
CA SER A 153 32.96 -11.92 26.28
C SER A 153 33.64 -12.95 27.19
N ALA A 154 33.21 -13.03 28.45
CA ALA A 154 33.70 -14.02 29.41
C ALA A 154 33.31 -15.44 28.98
N ALA A 155 32.06 -15.65 28.55
CA ALA A 155 31.57 -16.95 28.12
C ALA A 155 32.29 -17.50 26.87
N VAL A 156 32.73 -16.61 25.98
CA VAL A 156 33.46 -16.98 24.75
C VAL A 156 34.98 -17.04 24.98
N GLY A 157 35.46 -16.60 26.14
CA GLY A 157 36.89 -16.61 26.48
C GLY A 157 37.72 -15.57 25.74
N VAL A 158 37.15 -14.40 25.42
CA VAL A 158 37.86 -13.30 24.75
C VAL A 158 37.85 -12.03 25.60
N SER A 159 38.84 -11.16 25.38
CA SER A 159 38.83 -9.84 26.02
C SER A 159 37.60 -9.03 25.58
N TYR A 160 37.09 -8.19 26.48
CA TYR A 160 35.96 -7.31 26.20
C TYR A 160 36.17 -6.47 24.93
N LYS A 161 37.38 -5.92 24.76
CA LYS A 161 37.74 -5.10 23.59
C LYS A 161 37.66 -5.91 22.29
N HIS A 162 38.24 -7.11 22.27
CA HIS A 162 38.17 -7.96 21.09
C HIS A 162 36.73 -8.38 20.80
N PHE A 163 35.94 -8.68 21.83
CA PHE A 163 34.53 -9.00 21.67
C PHE A 163 33.73 -7.86 21.03
N THR A 164 33.93 -6.61 21.50
CA THR A 164 33.27 -5.44 20.92
C THR A 164 33.66 -5.20 19.47
N ASP A 165 34.93 -5.40 19.11
CA ASP A 165 35.43 -5.25 17.74
C ASP A 165 34.82 -6.30 16.82
N TRP A 166 34.76 -7.56 17.27
CA TRP A 166 34.14 -8.65 16.51
C TRP A 166 32.63 -8.47 16.32
N VAL A 167 31.89 -8.03 17.34
CA VAL A 167 30.47 -7.72 17.19
C VAL A 167 30.26 -6.56 16.21
N SER A 168 31.11 -5.53 16.27
CA SER A 168 31.05 -4.40 15.34
C SER A 168 31.35 -4.82 13.90
N LEU A 169 32.29 -5.72 13.69
CA LEU A 169 32.57 -6.32 12.39
C LEU A 169 31.39 -7.17 11.91
N ALA A 170 30.84 -8.04 12.75
CA ALA A 170 29.70 -8.90 12.43
C ALA A 170 28.47 -8.07 12.03
N ARG A 171 28.15 -6.99 12.77
CA ARG A 171 27.04 -6.08 12.45
C ARG A 171 27.23 -5.36 11.12
N ARG A 172 28.47 -4.95 10.79
CA ARG A 172 28.78 -4.34 9.48
C ARG A 172 28.60 -5.33 8.34
N SER A 173 29.11 -6.56 8.47
CA SER A 173 28.91 -7.61 7.47
C SER A 173 27.43 -7.93 7.28
N PHE A 174 26.67 -8.07 8.37
CA PHE A 174 25.22 -8.31 8.30
C PHE A 174 24.49 -7.16 7.58
N LEU A 175 24.80 -5.90 7.91
CA LEU A 175 24.19 -4.74 7.26
C LEU A 175 24.51 -4.67 5.76
N GLN A 176 25.75 -4.96 5.38
CA GLN A 176 26.14 -4.97 3.98
C GLN A 176 25.36 -6.02 3.18
N LEU A 177 25.18 -7.21 3.75
CA LEU A 177 24.41 -8.29 3.12
C LEU A 177 22.91 -7.99 3.10
N TRP A 178 22.39 -7.31 4.12
CA TRP A 178 21.01 -6.86 4.17
C TRP A 178 20.66 -5.90 3.02
N HIS A 179 21.62 -5.06 2.64
CA HIS A 179 21.47 -4.07 1.58
C HIS A 179 22.20 -4.47 0.30
N GLU A 180 22.40 -5.77 0.04
CA GLU A 180 23.07 -6.21 -1.19
C GLU A 180 22.34 -5.64 -2.42
N GLY A 181 23.03 -4.80 -3.20
CA GLY A 181 22.46 -4.05 -4.34
C GLY A 181 22.21 -2.56 -4.09
N GLU A 182 22.32 -2.09 -2.84
CA GLU A 182 22.21 -0.69 -2.45
C GLU A 182 23.45 -0.24 -1.66
N THR A 183 23.75 1.07 -1.65
CA THR A 183 24.78 1.64 -0.76
C THR A 183 24.15 2.03 0.57
N PRO A 184 24.43 1.33 1.69
CA PRO A 184 23.81 1.64 2.98
C PRO A 184 24.25 3.03 3.45
N THR A 185 23.32 3.88 3.85
CA THR A 185 23.63 5.26 4.29
C THR A 185 24.11 5.32 5.75
N ARG A 186 23.57 4.48 6.65
CA ARG A 186 23.94 4.44 8.09
C ARG A 186 23.69 3.07 8.70
N MET A 187 24.47 2.70 9.72
CA MET A 187 24.15 1.54 10.57
C MET A 187 22.85 1.79 11.35
N TRP A 188 22.07 0.73 11.56
CA TRP A 188 20.92 0.77 12.48
C TRP A 188 21.36 1.25 13.88
N GLY A 189 20.45 1.93 14.58
CA GLY A 189 20.71 2.76 15.76
C GLY A 189 21.51 2.12 16.91
N ARG A 190 21.82 2.95 17.92
CA ARG A 190 22.62 2.53 19.08
C ARG A 190 21.94 1.38 19.85
N ASP A 191 22.72 0.37 20.25
CA ASP A 191 22.25 -0.75 21.07
C ASP A 191 21.71 -0.22 22.42
N ILE A 192 20.40 -0.41 22.65
CA ILE A 192 19.67 0.12 23.82
C ILE A 192 19.55 -0.88 24.98
N ARG A 193 20.25 -2.02 24.94
CA ARG A 193 20.10 -3.09 25.95
C ARG A 193 20.58 -2.74 27.37
N ARG A 194 21.10 -1.52 27.58
CA ARG A 194 21.29 -0.92 28.92
C ARG A 194 20.41 0.31 29.09
N GLY A 195 19.14 0.05 29.41
CA GLY A 195 18.17 1.05 29.82
C GLY A 195 16.90 0.33 30.24
N ARG A 196 16.74 0.12 31.55
CA ARG A 196 15.42 -0.15 32.14
C ARG A 196 14.45 0.95 31.68
N GLU A 197 13.21 0.54 31.42
CA GLU A 197 12.06 1.38 31.08
C GLU A 197 12.12 2.08 29.71
N ASN A 198 11.74 1.33 28.66
CA ASN A 198 11.07 1.97 27.54
C ASN A 198 9.65 1.40 27.44
N THR A 199 8.83 1.74 28.44
CA THR A 199 7.38 1.66 28.33
C THR A 199 6.95 2.56 27.18
N GLY A 200 6.75 1.98 26.00
CA GLY A 200 5.85 2.49 24.96
C GLY A 200 6.00 3.95 24.53
N ARG A 201 7.21 4.55 24.52
CA ARG A 201 7.39 5.88 23.91
C ARG A 201 7.50 5.75 22.40
N ASN A 202 6.34 5.55 21.78
CA ASN A 202 6.19 5.66 20.34
C ASN A 202 6.69 7.05 19.88
N PRO A 203 7.70 7.14 19.00
CA PRO A 203 8.20 8.41 18.49
C PRO A 203 7.12 9.26 17.81
N THR A 204 6.07 8.64 17.21
CA THR A 204 4.92 9.39 16.66
C THR A 204 4.04 10.01 17.76
N LEU A 205 3.93 9.40 18.95
CA LEU A 205 3.27 10.04 20.11
C LEU A 205 4.05 11.28 20.55
N LEU A 206 5.38 11.23 20.57
CA LEU A 206 6.20 12.40 20.93
C LEU A 206 6.07 13.53 19.89
N VAL A 207 5.96 13.20 18.61
CA VAL A 207 5.70 14.20 17.54
C VAL A 207 4.30 14.81 17.68
N ARG A 208 3.26 14.01 17.97
CA ARG A 208 1.90 14.50 18.21
C ARG A 208 1.81 15.38 19.46
N VAL A 209 2.45 14.99 20.56
CA VAL A 209 2.54 15.80 21.79
C VAL A 209 3.23 17.13 21.53
N ARG A 210 4.34 17.13 20.78
CA ARG A 210 5.06 18.36 20.40
C ARG A 210 4.23 19.27 19.49
N ARG A 211 3.48 18.70 18.54
CA ARG A 211 2.55 19.46 17.68
C ARG A 211 1.42 20.10 18.48
N ARG A 212 0.79 19.36 19.40
CA ARG A 212 -0.25 19.89 20.30
C ARG A 212 0.28 21.00 21.21
N ALA A 213 1.46 20.82 21.79
CA ALA A 213 2.10 21.86 22.62
C ALA A 213 2.42 23.14 21.82
N ARG A 214 2.87 23.02 20.56
CA ARG A 214 3.09 24.17 19.66
C ARG A 214 1.78 24.86 19.27
N ALA A 215 0.71 24.11 19.00
CA ALA A 215 -0.60 24.66 18.69
C ALA A 215 -1.20 25.41 19.90
N ALA A 216 -1.10 24.83 21.10
CA ALA A 216 -1.55 25.46 22.34
C ALA A 216 -0.79 26.77 22.64
N ARG A 217 0.54 26.79 22.43
CA ARG A 217 1.34 28.02 22.58
C ARG A 217 0.97 29.10 21.56
N ARG A 218 0.65 28.72 20.32
CA ARG A 218 0.17 29.65 19.29
C ARG A 218 -1.23 30.20 19.59
N ALA A 219 -2.10 29.39 20.19
CA ALA A 219 -3.42 29.81 20.63
C ALA A 219 -3.32 30.77 21.83
N ALA A 220 -2.49 30.44 22.83
CA ALA A 220 -2.23 31.30 23.98
C ALA A 220 -1.56 32.64 23.59
N GLY A 221 -0.63 32.61 22.62
CA GLY A 221 0.01 33.82 22.10
C GLY A 221 -0.93 34.73 21.30
N ARG A 222 -2.06 34.23 20.78
CA ARG A 222 -3.09 35.06 20.12
C ARG A 222 -4.08 35.69 21.10
N GLN A 223 -4.20 35.16 22.31
CA GLN A 223 -5.11 35.69 23.34
C GLN A 223 -4.47 36.81 24.20
N GLY A 224 -3.16 37.02 24.10
CA GLY A 224 -2.44 38.11 24.79
C GLY A 224 -2.25 39.37 23.97
N GLN A 225 -2.86 39.48 22.78
CA GLN A 225 -2.71 40.63 21.89
C GLN A 225 -4.09 41.19 21.52
N THR A 226 -4.80 41.68 22.54
CA THR A 226 -5.92 42.63 22.41
C THR A 226 -6.22 43.21 23.79
N PRO A 227 -6.51 44.52 23.94
CA PRO A 227 -6.35 45.65 23.01
C PRO A 227 -5.03 46.41 23.21
#